data_AF-A0A8E2GWB9-F1
#
_entry.id   AF-A0A8E2GWB9-F1
#
_cell.length_a   1.000
_cell.length_b   1.000
_cell.length_c   1.000
_cell.angle_alpha   90.00
_cell.angle_beta   90.00
_cell.angle_gamma   90.00
#
_symmetry.space_group_name_H-M   'P 1'
#
loop_
_entity.id
_entity.type
_entity.pdbx_description
1 polymer ?
#
loop_
_entity_poly.entity_id
_entity_poly.type
_entity_poly.pdbx_seq_one_letter_code
_entity_poly.pdbx_strand_id
1 'polypeptide(L)' 'MKTITQVRQIWAQLANEPVDNNQQLERAFHHFEAGDSIIDVWVWIDGLCPDITVAQLQEMGAR' A
#
# COMPACT_ATOMS: atom_id res chain seq x y z
N MET A 1 10.10 -13.16 0.55
CA MET A 1 10.13 -11.96 -0.31
C MET A 1 9.10 -12.11 -1.40
N LYS A 2 8.33 -11.05 -1.67
CA LYS A 2 7.38 -11.02 -2.80
C LYS A 2 8.07 -10.52 -4.06
N THR A 3 7.54 -10.87 -5.22
CA THR A 3 8.01 -10.31 -6.50
C THR A 3 7.42 -8.92 -6.73
N ILE A 4 8.05 -8.13 -7.60
CA ILE A 4 7.55 -6.82 -8.02
C ILE A 4 6.09 -6.91 -8.52
N THR A 5 5.74 -7.95 -9.27
CA THR A 5 4.36 -8.16 -9.77
C THR A 5 3.37 -8.33 -8.62
N GLN A 6 3.72 -9.09 -7.58
CA GLN A 6 2.86 -9.27 -6.41
C GLN A 6 2.69 -7.98 -5.61
N VAL A 7 3.78 -7.22 -5.44
CA VAL A 7 3.75 -5.93 -4.74
C VAL A 7 2.89 -4.92 -5.50
N ARG A 8 2.99 -4.87 -6.83
CA ARG A 8 2.12 -4.05 -7.70
C ARG A 8 0.65 -4.40 -7.58
N GLN A 9 0.31 -5.69 -7.44
CA GLN A 9 -1.07 -6.12 -7.21
C GLN A 9 -1.59 -5.64 -5.85
N ILE A 10 -0.78 -5.74 -4.80
CA ILE A 10 -1.14 -5.23 -3.46
C ILE A 10 -1.32 -3.71 -3.49
N TRP A 11 -0.41 -2.99 -4.15
CA TRP A 11 -0.52 -1.54 -4.34
C TRP A 11 -1.81 -1.15 -5.08
N ALA A 12 -2.15 -1.87 -6.15
CA ALA A 12 -3.39 -1.63 -6.89
C ALA A 12 -4.65 -1.94 -6.05
N GLN A 13 -4.58 -2.91 -5.14
CA GLN A 13 -5.67 -3.17 -4.20
C GLN A 13 -5.81 -2.01 -3.20
N LEU A 14 -4.69 -1.54 -2.62
CA LEU A 14 -4.66 -0.41 -1.69
C LEU A 14 -5.25 0.87 -2.31
N ALA A 15 -5.03 1.12 -3.60
CA ALA A 15 -5.59 2.28 -4.31
C ALA A 15 -7.14 2.31 -4.35
N ASN A 16 -7.79 1.17 -4.11
CA ASN A 16 -9.26 1.05 -4.03
C ASN A 16 -9.78 1.06 -2.58
N GLU A 17 -8.88 1.19 -1.61
CA GLU A 17 -9.24 1.23 -0.19
C GLU A 17 -9.61 2.66 0.20
N PRO A 18 -10.78 2.85 0.86
CA PRO A 18 -11.17 4.15 1.38
C PRO A 18 -10.27 4.54 2.55
N VAL A 19 -9.84 5.81 2.54
CA VAL A 19 -8.99 6.41 3.56
C VAL A 19 -9.64 7.71 3.99
N ASP A 20 -9.70 7.94 5.29
CA ASP A 20 -10.31 9.14 5.86
C ASP A 20 -9.38 10.37 5.74
N ASN A 21 -9.86 11.52 6.19
CA ASN A 21 -9.09 12.77 6.18
C ASN A 21 -7.87 12.76 7.14
N ASN A 22 -7.78 11.78 8.04
CA ASN A 22 -6.67 11.59 8.96
C ASN A 22 -5.64 10.58 8.43
N GLN A 23 -5.76 10.16 7.16
CA GLN A 23 -4.90 9.13 6.55
C GLN A 23 -5.02 7.77 7.24
N GLN A 24 -6.21 7.43 7.73
CA GLN A 24 -6.52 6.14 8.33
C GLN A 24 -7.40 5.32 7.39
N LEU A 25 -7.18 4.01 7.38
CA LEU A 25 -8.02 3.07 6.64
C LEU A 25 -9.46 3.12 7.18
N GLU A 26 -10.45 3.33 6.32
CA GLU A 26 -11.86 3.26 6.74
C GLU A 26 -12.35 1.80 6.86
N ARG A 27 -11.61 0.84 6.31
CA ARG A 27 -11.90 -0.60 6.40
C ARG A 27 -10.62 -1.42 6.51
N ALA A 28 -10.73 -2.65 7.02
CA ALA A 28 -9.58 -3.53 7.16
C ALA A 28 -8.93 -3.88 5.82
N PHE A 29 -7.59 -3.88 5.80
CA PHE A 29 -6.78 -4.21 4.63
C PHE A 29 -5.67 -5.20 5.02
N HIS A 30 -5.71 -6.41 4.47
CA HIS A 30 -4.81 -7.50 4.86
C HIS A 30 -4.84 -7.81 6.37
N HIS A 31 -3.82 -7.37 7.10
CA HIS A 31 -3.66 -7.54 8.54
C HIS A 31 -3.82 -6.22 9.32
N PHE A 32 -4.07 -5.13 8.60
CA PHE A 32 -4.40 -3.83 9.15
C PHE A 32 -5.91 -3.74 9.37
N GLU A 33 -6.30 -3.16 10.50
CA GLU A 33 -7.68 -2.93 10.87
C GLU A 33 -8.14 -1.54 10.41
N ALA A 34 -9.45 -1.28 10.45
CA ALA A 34 -9.96 0.06 10.24
C ALA A 34 -9.44 0.99 11.35
N GLY A 35 -8.97 2.19 10.97
CA GLY A 35 -8.31 3.13 11.87
C GLY A 35 -6.78 3.08 11.82
N ASP A 36 -6.18 2.04 11.22
CA ASP A 36 -4.72 1.98 11.03
C ASP A 36 -4.25 2.99 9.99
N SER A 37 -3.03 3.50 10.16
CA SER A 37 -2.48 4.52 9.26
C SER A 37 -2.12 3.93 7.89
N ILE A 38 -2.54 4.58 6.81
CA ILE A 38 -2.12 4.20 5.46
C ILE A 38 -0.60 4.33 5.26
N ILE A 39 0.07 5.21 6.02
CA ILE A 39 1.53 5.36 5.97
C ILE A 39 2.21 4.07 6.47
N ASP A 40 1.69 3.44 7.51
CA ASP A 40 2.21 2.16 8.01
C ASP A 40 1.99 1.04 6.98
N VAL A 41 0.87 1.07 6.26
CA VAL A 41 0.63 0.16 5.12
C VAL A 41 1.68 0.38 4.03
N TRP A 42 2.05 1.62 3.71
CA TRP A 42 3.09 1.92 2.72
C TRP A 42 4.46 1.41 3.15
N VAL A 43 4.86 1.65 4.39
CA VAL A 43 6.12 1.14 4.95
C VAL A 43 6.15 -0.39 4.94
N TRP A 44 5.01 -1.03 5.23
CA TRP A 44 4.89 -2.48 5.10
C TRP A 44 5.09 -2.94 3.65
N ILE A 45 4.50 -2.25 2.67
CA ILE A 45 4.66 -2.56 1.24
C ILE A 45 6.12 -2.44 0.81
N ASP A 46 6.83 -1.39 1.25
CA ASP A 46 8.29 -1.23 1.02
C ASP A 46 9.09 -2.42 1.56
N GLY A 47 8.67 -2.97 2.70
CA GLY A 47 9.30 -4.15 3.32
C GLY A 47 9.05 -5.47 2.56
N LEU A 48 8.11 -5.53 1.62
CA LEU A 48 7.77 -6.78 0.90
C LEU A 48 8.76 -7.14 -0.21
N CYS A 49 9.43 -6.14 -0.80
CA CYS A 49 10.35 -6.30 -1.91
C CYS A 49 11.45 -5.22 -1.90
N PRO A 50 12.74 -5.59 -1.79
CA PRO A 50 13.82 -4.61 -1.73
C PRO A 50 14.09 -3.90 -3.07
N ASP A 51 13.56 -4.43 -4.18
CA ASP A 51 13.82 -3.93 -5.53
C ASP A 51 12.87 -2.81 -5.95
N ILE A 52 11.81 -2.54 -5.16
CA ILE A 52 10.82 -1.52 -5.49
C ILE A 52 10.20 -0.90 -4.23
N THR A 53 10.04 0.41 -4.25
CA THR A 53 9.40 1.18 -3.17
C THR A 53 8.03 1.70 -3.59
N VAL A 54 7.19 2.06 -2.62
CA VAL A 54 5.91 2.75 -2.78
C VAL A 54 6.07 4.04 -3.57
N ALA A 55 7.14 4.82 -3.32
CA ALA A 55 7.42 6.03 -4.10
C ALA A 55 7.57 5.72 -5.60
N GLN A 56 8.33 4.67 -5.93
CA GLN A 56 8.49 4.23 -7.33
C GLN A 56 7.19 3.66 -7.90
N LEU A 57 6.41 2.91 -7.12
CA LEU A 57 5.10 2.40 -7.53
C LEU A 57 4.12 3.53 -7.86
N GLN A 58 4.14 4.61 -7.08
CA GLN A 58 3.32 5.80 -7.31
C GLN A 58 3.73 6.51 -8.61
N GLU A 59 5.03 6.70 -8.86
CA GLU A 59 5.53 7.27 -10.11
C GLU A 59 5.16 6.42 -11.34
N MET A 60 5.12 5.10 -11.18
CA MET A 60 4.76 4.16 -12.25
C MET A 60 3.25 4.12 -12.54
N GLY A 61 2.40 4.50 -11.59
CA GLY A 61 0.93 4.48 -11.69
C GLY A 61 0.30 5.81 -12.10
N ALA A 62 1.07 6.92 -12.14
CA ALA A 62 0.58 8.27 -12.40
C ALA A 62 0.36 8.61 -13.89
N ARG A 63 -0.11 7.67 -14.72
CA ARG A 63 -0.43 7.91 -16.15
C ARG A 63 -1.91 7.89 -16.43
#